data_AF-X1PLB3-F1
#
_entry.id   AF-X1PLB3-F1
#
_cell.length_a   1.000
_cell.length_b   1.000
_cell.length_c   1.000
_cell.angle_alpha   90.00
_cell.angle_beta   90.00
_cell.angle_gamma   90.00
#
_symmetry.space_group_name_H-M   'P 1'
#
loop_
_entity.id
_entity.type
_entity.pdbx_description
1 polymer ?
#
loop_
_entity_poly.entity_id
_entity_poly.type
_entity_poly.pdbx_seq_one_letter_code
_entity_poly.pdbx_strand_id
1 'polypeptide(L)'
;PLLHELGTTHLGLEICSDQQGKIDKFLKTGKGLDNIRLHLQIDYSEYRNLLKTIRSLDQRKRPTIVALDLPESMYQGKINRDEWMARSIAKIFHQNSNAKVLVVVGNLHVLKKVDWEDTVPNPHGSIHPYLNVLAPHRRIFSIGQCIDESPKECEFTREFSHLEGAVVMDCDRKFSGCNIGIMAPVAAKPIEVREMLDGVIVY
;
A
#
# COMPACT_ATOMS: atom_id res chain seq x y z
N PRO A 1 -4.15 17.21 8.02
CA PRO A 1 -3.59 18.56 7.76
C PRO A 1 -2.41 18.52 6.79
N LEU A 2 -1.34 17.79 7.15
CA LEU A 2 -0.13 17.69 6.33
C LEU A 2 -0.36 17.07 4.94
N LEU A 3 -1.16 16.00 4.83
CA LEU A 3 -1.47 15.40 3.52
C LEU A 3 -2.09 16.41 2.55
N HIS A 4 -2.96 17.30 3.05
CA HIS A 4 -3.57 18.35 2.24
C HIS A 4 -2.55 19.42 1.83
N GLU A 5 -1.69 19.84 2.76
CA GLU A 5 -0.61 20.82 2.49
C GLU A 5 0.39 20.27 1.45
N LEU A 6 0.65 18.96 1.47
CA LEU A 6 1.45 18.27 0.46
C LEU A 6 0.71 18.01 -0.86
N GLY A 7 -0.54 18.46 -0.98
CA GLY A 7 -1.35 18.34 -2.19
C GLY A 7 -1.91 16.94 -2.45
N THR A 8 -1.92 16.04 -1.46
CA THR A 8 -2.53 14.70 -1.60
C THR A 8 -4.03 14.84 -1.82
N THR A 9 -4.49 14.37 -2.98
CA THR A 9 -5.90 14.46 -3.36
C THR A 9 -6.67 13.18 -3.09
N HIS A 10 -5.99 12.03 -3.08
CA HIS A 10 -6.61 10.73 -2.85
C HIS A 10 -5.81 9.91 -1.83
N LEU A 11 -6.53 9.12 -1.04
CA LEU A 11 -5.99 8.08 -0.17
C LEU A 11 -6.63 6.76 -0.56
N GLY A 12 -5.83 5.91 -1.20
CA GLY A 12 -6.19 4.55 -1.57
C GLY A 12 -5.94 3.59 -0.41
N LEU A 13 -6.92 2.75 -0.11
CA LEU A 13 -6.87 1.78 0.98
C LEU A 13 -7.10 0.38 0.44
N GLU A 14 -6.45 -0.62 1.05
CA GLU A 14 -6.68 -2.05 0.78
C GLU A 14 -8.05 -2.51 1.29
N ILE A 15 -9.12 -1.98 0.69
CA ILE A 15 -10.50 -2.36 0.99
C ILE A 15 -11.12 -2.75 -0.34
N CYS A 16 -11.90 -3.83 -0.37
CA CYS A 16 -12.60 -4.29 -1.55
C CYS A 16 -13.42 -3.14 -2.17
N SER A 17 -13.22 -2.91 -3.46
CA SER A 17 -13.79 -1.76 -4.19
C SER A 17 -15.33 -1.74 -4.21
N ASP A 18 -15.99 -2.88 -4.02
CA ASP A 18 -17.43 -3.00 -3.82
C ASP A 18 -17.93 -2.42 -2.48
N GLN A 19 -17.02 -2.12 -1.53
CA GLN A 19 -17.33 -1.43 -0.28
C GLN A 19 -17.32 0.10 -0.40
N GLN A 20 -16.92 0.68 -1.55
CA GLN A 20 -16.79 2.13 -1.74
C GLN A 20 -18.07 2.88 -1.33
N GLY A 21 -19.25 2.41 -1.74
CA GLY A 21 -20.51 3.07 -1.39
C GLY A 21 -20.80 3.10 0.11
N LYS A 22 -20.30 2.13 0.87
CA LYS A 22 -20.42 2.11 2.34
C LYS A 22 -19.44 3.06 3.00
N ILE A 23 -18.20 3.15 2.47
CA ILE A 23 -17.22 4.15 2.89
C ILE A 23 -17.78 5.55 2.67
N ASP A 24 -18.30 5.84 1.48
CA ASP A 24 -18.86 7.15 1.13
C ASP A 24 -20.03 7.52 2.07
N LYS A 25 -20.93 6.55 2.33
CA LYS A 25 -22.02 6.72 3.29
C LYS A 25 -21.51 7.04 4.69
N PHE A 26 -20.50 6.32 5.18
CA PHE A 26 -19.90 6.57 6.48
C PHE A 26 -19.22 7.94 6.54
N LEU A 27 -18.42 8.31 5.54
CA LEU A 27 -17.72 9.59 5.50
C LEU A 27 -18.68 10.79 5.47
N LYS A 28 -19.85 10.62 4.83
CA LYS A 28 -20.91 11.64 4.73
C LYS A 28 -21.79 11.73 5.97
N THR A 29 -22.27 10.60 6.49
CA THR A 29 -23.32 10.56 7.52
C THR A 29 -22.80 10.22 8.90
N GLY A 30 -21.65 9.56 8.95
CA GLY A 30 -21.08 9.02 10.16
C GLY A 30 -21.61 7.72 10.68
N LYS A 31 -22.55 7.12 9.97
CA LYS A 31 -23.21 5.90 10.39
C LYS A 31 -22.72 4.73 9.55
N GLY A 32 -22.69 3.54 10.16
CA GLY A 32 -22.43 2.29 9.46
C GLY A 32 -20.96 1.98 9.20
N LEU A 33 -20.04 2.42 10.06
CA LEU A 33 -18.64 1.99 10.02
C LEU A 33 -18.53 0.46 10.09
N ASP A 34 -19.32 -0.16 10.98
CA ASP A 34 -19.33 -1.61 11.19
C ASP A 34 -19.91 -2.39 9.99
N ASN A 35 -20.59 -1.69 9.07
CA ASN A 35 -21.11 -2.30 7.85
C ASN A 35 -20.07 -2.39 6.72
N ILE A 36 -18.98 -1.63 6.82
CA ILE A 36 -17.83 -1.72 5.92
C ILE A 36 -17.13 -3.03 6.24
N ARG A 37 -17.15 -3.96 5.28
CA ARG A 37 -16.44 -5.24 5.39
C ARG A 37 -14.97 -4.99 5.08
N LEU A 38 -14.11 -5.51 5.94
CA LEU A 38 -12.66 -5.47 5.78
C LEU A 38 -12.17 -6.91 5.68
N HIS A 39 -11.05 -7.12 4.97
CA HIS A 39 -10.41 -8.42 4.96
C HIS A 39 -9.93 -8.77 6.37
N LEU A 40 -10.01 -10.04 6.79
CA LEU A 40 -9.73 -10.45 8.17
C LEU A 40 -8.32 -10.06 8.64
N GLN A 41 -7.35 -9.98 7.72
CA GLN A 41 -5.97 -9.55 8.03
C GLN A 41 -5.85 -8.08 8.45
N ILE A 42 -6.84 -7.25 8.09
CA ILE A 42 -6.84 -5.81 8.39
C ILE A 42 -8.06 -5.36 9.21
N ASP A 43 -8.96 -6.27 9.57
CA ASP A 43 -10.16 -5.93 10.36
C ASP A 43 -9.81 -5.87 11.86
N TYR A 44 -9.15 -4.78 12.24
CA TYR A 44 -8.83 -4.47 13.62
C TYR A 44 -9.18 -3.01 13.98
N SER A 45 -9.20 -2.72 15.28
CA SER A 45 -9.79 -1.49 15.82
C SER A 45 -9.11 -0.22 15.32
N GLU A 46 -7.80 -0.29 15.12
CA GLU A 46 -6.91 0.78 14.71
C GLU A 46 -7.13 1.11 13.23
N TYR A 47 -7.34 0.11 12.37
CA TYR A 47 -7.73 0.34 10.97
C TYR A 47 -9.12 0.97 10.86
N ARG A 48 -10.07 0.57 11.71
CA ARG A 48 -11.38 1.25 11.79
C ARG A 48 -11.24 2.68 12.31
N ASN A 49 -10.32 2.91 13.24
CA ASN A 49 -10.01 4.24 13.76
C ASN A 49 -9.35 5.14 12.70
N LEU A 50 -8.62 4.60 11.71
CA LEU A 50 -8.16 5.37 10.55
C LEU A 50 -9.35 6.00 9.80
N LEU A 51 -10.40 5.23 9.50
CA LEU A 51 -11.59 5.76 8.84
C LEU A 51 -12.31 6.81 9.69
N LYS A 52 -12.41 6.61 11.02
CA LYS A 52 -12.95 7.63 11.94
C LYS A 52 -12.11 8.91 11.92
N THR A 53 -10.78 8.77 11.94
CA THR A 53 -9.84 9.89 11.92
C THR A 53 -9.98 10.68 10.63
N ILE A 54 -10.00 10.01 9.48
CA ILE A 54 -10.25 10.63 8.17
C ILE A 54 -11.57 11.40 8.18
N ARG A 55 -12.64 10.81 8.74
CA ARG A 55 -13.94 11.48 8.84
C ARG A 55 -13.92 12.72 9.74
N SER A 56 -13.07 12.75 10.77
CA SER A 56 -12.94 13.91 11.65
C SER A 56 -12.25 15.11 10.98
N LEU A 57 -11.56 14.89 9.85
CA LEU A 57 -10.91 15.96 9.10
C LEU A 57 -11.94 16.90 8.46
N ASP A 58 -11.60 18.19 8.37
CA ASP A 58 -12.31 19.17 7.55
C ASP A 58 -12.51 18.62 6.13
N GLN A 59 -13.75 18.65 5.65
CA GLN A 59 -14.15 18.11 4.35
C GLN A 59 -13.35 18.73 3.19
N ARG A 60 -12.95 20.00 3.28
CA ARG A 60 -12.15 20.68 2.24
C ARG A 60 -10.68 20.25 2.25
N LYS A 61 -10.21 19.71 3.37
CA LYS A 61 -8.84 19.24 3.58
C LYS A 61 -8.72 17.71 3.55
N ARG A 62 -9.83 17.01 3.32
CA ARG A 62 -9.89 15.56 3.33
C ARG A 62 -9.57 15.01 1.93
N PRO A 63 -8.63 14.07 1.78
CA PRO A 63 -8.46 13.38 0.51
C PRO A 63 -9.70 12.53 0.19
N THR A 64 -9.96 12.34 -1.10
CA THR A 64 -10.95 11.36 -1.55
C THR A 64 -10.47 9.96 -1.18
N ILE A 65 -11.29 9.21 -0.45
CA ILE A 65 -10.96 7.83 -0.07
C ILE A 65 -11.36 6.88 -1.17
N VAL A 66 -10.44 6.00 -1.57
CA VAL A 66 -10.67 5.02 -2.63
C VAL A 66 -10.40 3.62 -2.09
N ALA A 67 -11.41 2.75 -2.15
CA ALA A 67 -11.29 1.32 -1.93
C ALA A 67 -10.66 0.68 -3.18
N LEU A 68 -9.45 0.17 -3.04
CA LEU A 68 -8.64 -0.27 -4.18
C LEU A 68 -8.77 -1.75 -4.49
N ASP A 69 -9.03 -2.59 -3.49
CA ASP A 69 -8.87 -4.03 -3.61
C ASP A 69 -9.94 -4.66 -4.50
N LEU A 70 -9.60 -5.83 -5.03
CA LEU A 70 -10.50 -6.63 -5.84
C LEU A 70 -11.74 -7.01 -5.00
N PRO A 71 -12.97 -6.93 -5.54
CA PRO A 71 -14.13 -7.47 -4.85
C PRO A 71 -13.95 -8.95 -4.53
N GLU A 72 -14.32 -9.38 -3.33
CA GLU A 72 -14.17 -10.79 -2.89
C GLU A 72 -14.85 -11.77 -3.86
N SER A 73 -15.99 -11.37 -4.44
CA SER A 73 -16.73 -12.15 -5.44
C SER A 73 -15.93 -12.43 -6.73
N MET A 74 -14.83 -11.73 -6.95
CA MET A 74 -13.97 -11.84 -8.12
C MET A 74 -12.63 -12.53 -7.83
N TYR A 75 -12.36 -12.99 -6.60
CA TYR A 75 -11.06 -13.59 -6.22
C TYR A 75 -10.70 -14.85 -7.03
N GLN A 76 -11.68 -15.56 -7.56
CA GLN A 76 -11.48 -16.73 -8.44
C GLN A 76 -11.44 -16.37 -9.93
N GLY A 77 -11.37 -15.07 -10.25
CA GLY A 77 -11.33 -14.55 -11.60
C GLY A 77 -9.94 -14.61 -12.25
N LYS A 78 -9.85 -14.05 -13.45
CA LYS A 78 -8.59 -13.98 -14.22
C LYS A 78 -7.67 -12.84 -13.80
N ILE A 79 -8.21 -11.84 -13.09
CA ILE A 79 -7.48 -10.65 -12.68
C ILE A 79 -7.07 -10.86 -11.22
N ASN A 80 -5.78 -10.70 -10.93
CA ASN A 80 -5.27 -10.76 -9.55
C ASN A 80 -5.51 -9.42 -8.82
N ARG A 81 -5.36 -9.45 -7.49
CA ARG A 81 -5.61 -8.28 -6.62
C ARG A 81 -4.72 -7.08 -6.97
N ASP A 82 -3.44 -7.30 -7.24
CA ASP A 82 -2.46 -6.24 -7.56
C ASP A 82 -2.76 -5.54 -8.88
N GLU A 83 -3.10 -6.30 -9.92
CA GLU A 83 -3.51 -5.76 -11.21
C GLU A 83 -4.79 -4.92 -11.06
N TRP A 84 -5.76 -5.41 -10.29
CA TRP A 84 -6.99 -4.67 -10.03
C TRP A 84 -6.72 -3.36 -9.27
N MET A 85 -5.90 -3.40 -8.22
CA MET A 85 -5.52 -2.21 -7.47
C MET A 85 -4.80 -1.19 -8.36
N ALA A 86 -3.88 -1.64 -9.20
CA ALA A 86 -3.19 -0.78 -10.17
C ALA A 86 -4.16 -0.15 -11.18
N ARG A 87 -5.14 -0.90 -11.70
CA ARG A 87 -6.20 -0.37 -12.57
C ARG A 87 -7.07 0.67 -11.86
N SER A 88 -7.41 0.43 -10.60
CA SER A 88 -8.16 1.38 -9.77
C SER A 88 -7.38 2.69 -9.57
N ILE A 89 -6.08 2.62 -9.29
CA ILE A 89 -5.21 3.79 -9.17
C ILE A 89 -5.06 4.51 -10.53
N ALA A 90 -4.82 3.78 -11.62
CA ALA A 90 -4.68 4.37 -12.96
C ALA A 90 -5.94 5.13 -13.39
N LYS A 91 -7.12 4.63 -13.03
CA LYS A 91 -8.40 5.31 -13.26
C LYS A 91 -8.45 6.69 -12.60
N ILE A 92 -7.88 6.84 -11.40
CA ILE A 92 -7.77 8.14 -10.72
C ILE A 92 -6.96 9.11 -11.57
N PHE A 93 -5.79 8.68 -12.07
CA PHE A 93 -4.94 9.53 -12.91
C PHE A 93 -5.56 9.90 -14.26
N HIS A 94 -6.39 9.02 -14.83
CA HIS A 94 -7.16 9.31 -16.04
C HIS A 94 -8.26 10.34 -15.79
N GLN A 95 -8.93 10.28 -14.65
CA GLN A 95 -10.01 11.20 -14.29
C GLN A 95 -9.49 12.55 -13.80
N ASN A 96 -8.32 12.57 -13.16
CA ASN A 96 -7.67 13.77 -12.68
C ASN A 96 -6.16 13.67 -12.92
N SER A 97 -5.70 14.35 -13.97
CA SER A 97 -4.29 14.34 -14.36
C SER A 97 -3.37 15.01 -13.33
N ASN A 98 -3.90 15.77 -12.39
CA ASN A 98 -3.15 16.40 -11.30
C ASN A 98 -3.30 15.64 -9.96
N ALA A 99 -3.87 14.43 -9.98
CA ALA A 99 -4.02 13.66 -8.75
C ALA A 99 -2.67 13.31 -8.13
N LYS A 100 -2.60 13.43 -6.80
CA LYS A 100 -1.52 12.91 -5.96
C LYS A 100 -2.13 11.90 -4.99
N VAL A 101 -1.73 10.66 -5.14
CA VAL A 101 -2.36 9.50 -4.48
C VAL A 101 -1.38 8.95 -3.46
N LEU A 102 -1.81 8.85 -2.20
CA LEU A 102 -1.16 8.00 -1.21
C LEU A 102 -1.91 6.67 -1.16
N VAL A 103 -1.20 5.55 -1.15
CA VAL A 103 -1.79 4.21 -1.09
C VAL A 103 -1.27 3.52 0.16
N VAL A 104 -2.17 2.92 0.94
CA VAL A 104 -1.85 2.14 2.14
C VAL A 104 -2.39 0.73 1.94
N VAL A 105 -1.47 -0.20 1.73
CA VAL A 105 -1.70 -1.62 1.44
C VAL A 105 -0.58 -2.44 2.09
N GLY A 106 -0.73 -3.77 2.17
CA GLY A 106 0.30 -4.67 2.67
C GLY A 106 1.61 -4.59 1.87
N ASN A 107 2.74 -4.88 2.52
CA ASN A 107 4.08 -4.73 1.94
C ASN A 107 4.27 -5.45 0.60
N LEU A 108 3.70 -6.65 0.45
CA LEU A 108 3.83 -7.43 -0.79
C LEU A 108 3.20 -6.72 -2.00
N HIS A 109 2.20 -5.87 -1.77
CA HIS A 109 1.52 -5.13 -2.84
C HIS A 109 2.31 -3.92 -3.35
N VAL A 110 3.23 -3.37 -2.54
CA VAL A 110 3.98 -2.16 -2.93
C VAL A 110 5.29 -2.44 -3.66
N LEU A 111 5.80 -3.68 -3.64
CA LEU A 111 7.12 -4.02 -4.16
C LEU A 111 7.31 -3.55 -5.60
N LYS A 112 8.50 -3.09 -5.99
CA LYS A 112 8.81 -2.67 -7.37
C LYS A 112 9.05 -3.86 -8.30
N LYS A 113 9.58 -4.93 -7.72
CA LYS A 113 9.97 -6.15 -8.42
C LYS A 113 9.85 -7.32 -7.45
N VAL A 114 9.36 -8.44 -7.97
CA VAL A 114 9.41 -9.75 -7.32
C VAL A 114 9.97 -10.73 -8.34
N ASP A 115 11.00 -11.46 -7.94
CA ASP A 115 11.59 -12.53 -8.74
C ASP A 115 11.18 -13.86 -8.12
N TRP A 116 10.10 -14.44 -8.61
CA TRP A 116 9.52 -15.66 -8.02
C TRP A 116 10.42 -16.87 -8.24
N GLU A 117 10.33 -17.85 -7.32
CA GLU A 117 10.93 -19.17 -7.58
C GLU A 117 10.23 -19.86 -8.77
N ASP A 118 10.98 -20.67 -9.52
CA ASP A 118 10.48 -21.30 -10.76
C ASP A 118 9.33 -22.29 -10.52
N THR A 119 9.14 -22.72 -9.26
CA THR A 119 8.09 -23.62 -8.80
C THR A 119 6.76 -22.92 -8.54
N VAL A 120 6.74 -21.57 -8.48
CA VAL A 120 5.53 -20.80 -8.17
C VAL A 120 4.56 -20.85 -9.36
N PRO A 121 3.34 -21.39 -9.19
CA PRO A 121 2.36 -21.37 -10.25
C PRO A 121 1.82 -19.95 -10.46
N ASN A 122 1.74 -19.52 -11.72
CA ASN A 122 1.20 -18.22 -12.13
C ASN A 122 1.84 -17.01 -11.41
N PRO A 123 3.16 -16.83 -11.53
CA PRO A 123 3.84 -15.68 -10.92
C PRO A 123 3.24 -14.38 -11.45
N HIS A 124 2.92 -13.46 -10.54
CA HIS A 124 2.38 -12.15 -10.91
C HIS A 124 3.15 -11.01 -10.24
N GLY A 125 3.04 -9.81 -10.81
CA GLY A 125 3.60 -8.62 -10.20
C GLY A 125 2.78 -8.15 -9.00
N SER A 126 3.38 -7.23 -8.27
CA SER A 126 2.74 -6.30 -7.32
C SER A 126 2.15 -5.09 -8.07
N ILE A 127 1.56 -4.13 -7.36
CA ILE A 127 0.92 -2.94 -7.96
C ILE A 127 1.88 -2.14 -8.86
N HIS A 128 3.14 -1.98 -8.43
CA HIS A 128 4.09 -1.07 -9.07
C HIS A 128 4.41 -1.44 -10.54
N PRO A 129 4.80 -2.69 -10.88
CA PRO A 129 4.94 -3.11 -12.28
C PRO A 129 3.73 -2.81 -13.17
N TYR A 130 2.50 -3.03 -12.69
CA TYR A 130 1.30 -2.75 -13.46
C TYR A 130 1.11 -1.25 -13.68
N LEU A 131 1.40 -0.42 -12.68
CA LEU A 131 1.31 1.04 -12.82
C LEU A 131 2.36 1.62 -13.79
N ASN A 132 3.55 1.02 -13.90
CA ASN A 132 4.53 1.42 -14.90
C ASN A 132 3.99 1.25 -16.34
N VAL A 133 3.06 0.31 -16.56
CA VAL A 133 2.40 0.10 -17.85
C VAL A 133 1.16 0.98 -18.00
N LEU A 134 0.33 1.04 -16.96
CA LEU A 134 -0.97 1.73 -17.00
C LEU A 134 -0.86 3.25 -16.85
N ALA A 135 0.22 3.76 -16.26
CA ALA A 135 0.45 5.17 -15.98
C ALA A 135 1.94 5.55 -16.12
N PRO A 136 2.58 5.32 -17.29
CA PRO A 136 4.04 5.39 -17.47
C PRO A 136 4.67 6.76 -17.22
N HIS A 137 3.86 7.83 -17.28
CA HIS A 137 4.33 9.20 -17.05
C HIS A 137 4.19 9.65 -15.58
N ARG A 138 3.79 8.75 -14.67
CA ARG A 138 3.67 9.04 -13.25
C ARG A 138 4.96 8.69 -12.54
N ARG A 139 5.36 9.56 -11.61
CA ARG A 139 6.36 9.21 -10.60
C ARG A 139 5.67 8.39 -9.53
N ILE A 140 6.16 7.17 -9.35
CA ILE A 140 5.66 6.22 -8.37
C ILE A 140 6.82 5.97 -7.40
N PHE A 141 6.52 5.98 -6.11
CA PHE A 141 7.47 5.69 -5.06
C PHE A 141 6.92 4.54 -4.22
N SER A 142 7.72 3.50 -4.05
CA SER A 142 7.40 2.32 -3.27
C SER A 142 8.06 2.39 -1.90
N ILE A 143 7.27 2.32 -0.83
CA ILE A 143 7.77 2.36 0.54
C ILE A 143 7.23 1.14 1.29
N GLY A 144 8.13 0.29 1.77
CA GLY A 144 7.78 -0.84 2.65
C GLY A 144 7.93 -0.47 4.11
N GLN A 145 7.30 -1.22 5.01
CA GLN A 145 7.42 -1.02 6.45
C GLN A 145 7.91 -2.31 7.13
N CYS A 146 8.95 -2.20 7.94
CA CYS A 146 9.46 -3.30 8.78
C CYS A 146 9.02 -3.06 10.22
N ILE A 147 8.14 -3.93 10.74
CA ILE A 147 7.73 -3.94 12.15
C ILE A 147 7.93 -5.37 12.65
N ASP A 148 8.56 -5.50 13.83
CA ASP A 148 8.70 -6.78 14.55
C ASP A 148 9.31 -7.92 13.72
N GLU A 149 10.16 -7.58 12.76
CA GLU A 149 10.80 -8.54 11.88
C GLU A 149 11.85 -9.37 12.63
N SER A 150 12.05 -10.63 12.19
CA SER A 150 13.07 -11.50 12.78
C SER A 150 14.48 -11.00 12.44
N PRO A 151 15.39 -10.79 13.42
CA PRO A 151 16.77 -10.40 13.13
C PRO A 151 17.56 -11.40 12.27
N LYS A 152 17.07 -12.64 12.16
CA LYS A 152 17.66 -13.67 11.28
C LYS A 152 17.34 -13.43 9.80
N GLU A 153 16.22 -12.77 9.53
CA GLU A 153 15.64 -12.59 8.20
C GLU A 153 15.66 -11.11 7.78
N CYS A 154 15.85 -10.21 8.72
CA CYS A 154 15.76 -8.77 8.54
C CYS A 154 16.82 -8.02 9.34
N GLU A 155 17.72 -7.33 8.65
CA GLU A 155 18.72 -6.47 9.28
C GLU A 155 18.14 -5.11 9.71
N PHE A 156 16.87 -4.83 9.36
CA PHE A 156 16.14 -3.61 9.70
C PHE A 156 15.53 -3.63 11.11
N THR A 157 16.13 -4.40 12.02
CA THR A 157 15.75 -4.53 13.45
C THR A 157 16.66 -3.70 14.37
N ARG A 158 17.54 -2.88 13.80
CA ARG A 158 18.54 -2.07 14.50
C ARG A 158 18.07 -0.63 14.65
N GLU A 159 18.62 0.11 15.60
CA GLU A 159 18.42 1.57 15.68
C GLU A 159 19.12 2.24 14.48
N PHE A 160 18.35 2.89 13.61
CA PHE A 160 18.87 3.58 12.42
C PHE A 160 18.98 5.10 12.59
N SER A 161 18.46 5.63 13.70
CA SER A 161 18.38 7.06 13.95
C SER A 161 18.24 7.34 15.45
N HIS A 162 18.73 8.51 15.89
CA HIS A 162 18.46 9.05 17.23
C HIS A 162 17.08 9.70 17.36
N LEU A 163 16.29 9.73 16.28
CA LEU A 163 14.92 10.24 16.30
C LEU A 163 14.01 9.20 16.98
N GLU A 164 13.18 9.65 17.91
CA GLU A 164 12.19 8.79 18.53
C GLU A 164 11.08 8.40 17.52
N GLY A 165 10.79 7.10 17.47
CA GLY A 165 9.70 6.52 16.69
C GLY A 165 10.07 6.17 15.25
N ALA A 166 9.04 5.94 14.43
CA ALA A 166 9.21 5.47 13.06
C ALA A 166 9.99 6.47 12.20
N VAL A 167 11.02 6.00 11.51
CA VAL A 167 11.79 6.79 10.53
C VAL A 167 11.68 6.17 9.13
N VAL A 168 11.60 7.03 8.13
CA VAL A 168 11.62 6.63 6.73
C VAL A 168 13.02 6.86 6.17
N MET A 169 13.60 5.84 5.54
CA MET A 169 14.92 5.88 4.94
C MET A 169 14.84 5.60 3.44
N ASP A 170 15.66 6.29 2.65
CA ASP A 170 15.82 6.02 1.22
C ASP A 170 16.62 4.72 1.02
N CYS A 171 16.09 3.79 0.22
CA CYS A 171 16.79 2.54 -0.12
C CYS A 171 17.85 2.79 -1.20
N ASP A 172 19.01 3.32 -0.80
CA ASP A 172 20.15 3.57 -1.68
C ASP A 172 21.20 2.44 -1.68
N ARG A 173 22.40 2.71 -2.21
CA ARG A 173 23.51 1.73 -2.28
C ARG A 173 24.07 1.34 -0.90
N LYS A 174 23.78 2.08 0.16
CA LYS A 174 24.24 1.75 1.52
C LYS A 174 23.54 0.50 2.07
N PHE A 175 22.39 0.14 1.50
CA PHE A 175 21.64 -1.07 1.84
C PHE A 175 22.01 -2.27 0.94
N SER A 176 23.11 -2.20 0.19
CA SER A 176 23.55 -3.31 -0.64
C SER A 176 23.97 -4.50 0.19
N GLY A 177 23.42 -5.68 -0.13
CA GLY A 177 23.62 -6.91 0.64
C GLY A 177 22.77 -7.00 1.91
N CYS A 178 21.94 -6.00 2.22
CA CYS A 178 21.04 -6.08 3.37
C CYS A 178 19.85 -7.01 3.11
N ASN A 179 19.50 -7.79 4.12
CA ASN A 179 18.30 -8.63 4.08
C ASN A 179 17.11 -7.89 4.69
N ILE A 180 15.93 -8.03 4.06
CA ILE A 180 14.66 -7.49 4.54
C ILE A 180 13.63 -8.60 4.63
N GLY A 181 13.03 -8.75 5.82
CA GLY A 181 12.13 -9.87 6.16
C GLY A 181 10.79 -9.87 5.41
N ILE A 182 10.45 -8.78 4.72
CA ILE A 182 9.20 -8.63 3.95
C ILE A 182 8.93 -9.81 3.00
N MET A 183 9.99 -10.40 2.44
CA MET A 183 9.91 -11.52 1.49
C MET A 183 10.05 -12.91 2.13
N ALA A 184 10.35 -13.00 3.43
CA ALA A 184 10.48 -14.28 4.14
C ALA A 184 9.26 -15.21 4.02
N PRO A 185 7.99 -14.73 3.99
CA PRO A 185 6.83 -15.63 3.90
C PRO A 185 6.48 -16.08 2.48
N VAL A 186 7.25 -15.68 1.44
CA VAL A 186 6.93 -16.01 0.04
C VAL A 186 8.07 -16.73 -0.66
N ALA A 187 7.73 -17.61 -1.61
CA ALA A 187 8.69 -18.34 -2.44
C ALA A 187 9.26 -17.44 -3.55
N ALA A 188 10.17 -16.54 -3.18
CA ALA A 188 10.86 -15.64 -4.09
C ALA A 188 12.38 -15.76 -3.96
N LYS A 189 13.06 -15.58 -5.08
CA LYS A 189 14.51 -15.49 -5.15
C LYS A 189 14.99 -14.25 -4.39
N PRO A 190 16.17 -14.29 -3.75
CA PRO A 190 16.75 -13.13 -3.09
C PRO A 190 16.87 -11.94 -4.04
N ILE A 191 16.49 -10.76 -3.55
CA ILE A 191 16.55 -9.51 -4.28
C ILE A 191 17.07 -8.40 -3.36
N GLU A 192 17.89 -7.51 -3.92
CA GLU A 192 18.41 -6.36 -3.18
C GLU A 192 17.27 -5.42 -2.76
N VAL A 193 17.31 -4.92 -1.52
CA VAL A 193 16.27 -4.03 -0.96
C VAL A 193 15.99 -2.84 -1.88
N ARG A 194 17.03 -2.22 -2.43
CA ARG A 194 16.93 -1.08 -3.36
C ARG A 194 16.28 -1.40 -4.71
N GLU A 195 16.31 -2.66 -5.13
CA GLU A 195 15.60 -3.11 -6.33
C GLU A 195 14.12 -3.36 -6.02
N MET A 196 13.81 -3.69 -4.77
CA MET A 196 12.47 -4.03 -4.30
C MET A 196 11.67 -2.82 -3.82
N LEU A 197 12.28 -1.81 -3.20
CA LEU A 197 11.62 -0.63 -2.64
C LEU A 197 12.42 0.65 -2.92
N ASP A 198 11.78 1.81 -2.90
CA ASP A 198 12.46 3.12 -2.94
C ASP A 198 12.77 3.64 -1.54
N GLY A 199 11.97 3.26 -0.54
CA GLY A 199 12.23 3.54 0.85
C GLY A 199 11.70 2.47 1.80
N VAL A 200 12.14 2.54 3.05
CA VAL A 200 11.70 1.65 4.12
C VAL A 200 11.35 2.48 5.36
N ILE A 201 10.25 2.15 6.00
CA ILE A 201 9.88 2.64 7.33
C ILE A 201 10.37 1.62 8.34
N VAL A 202 11.21 2.07 9.28
CA VAL A 202 11.70 1.28 10.40
C VAL A 202 11.31 1.96 11.72
N TYR A 203 11.21 1.19 12.79
CA TYR A 203 10.86 1.68 14.13
C TYR A 203 12.02 1.50 15.11
#